data_AF-A0A7X2I763-F1
#
_entry.id   AF-A0A7X2I763-F1
#
_cell.length_a   1.000
_cell.length_b   1.000
_cell.length_c   1.000
_cell.angle_alpha   90.00
_cell.angle_beta   90.00
_cell.angle_gamma   90.00
#
_symmetry.space_group_name_H-M   'P 1'
#
loop_
_entity.id
_entity.type
_entity.pdbx_description
1 polymer ?
#
loop_
_entity_poly.entity_id
_entity_poly.type
_entity_poly.pdbx_seq_one_letter_code
_entity_poly.pdbx_strand_id
1 'polypeptide(L)' 'MTSQEQPRNPLHGLTLERMLTDLVDHYGWAELGARIPVRCFNLDPSIPSSLRFLRKTPWAREKVEQLYLYTLRQHQRAQR' A
#
# COMPACT_ATOMS: atom_id res chain seq x y z
N MET A 1 -28.06 6.53 5.25
CA MET A 1 -27.91 5.22 4.60
C MET A 1 -26.46 5.17 4.14
N THR A 2 -25.51 4.40 4.66
CA THR A 2 -25.46 3.29 5.61
C THR A 2 -23.97 3.13 5.93
N SER A 3 -23.64 2.94 7.21
CA SER A 3 -22.55 2.14 7.83
C SER A 3 -21.36 1.76 6.94
N GLN A 4 -20.10 1.86 7.39
CA GLN A 4 -19.59 0.95 8.43
C GLN A 4 -18.55 1.59 9.37
N GLU A 5 -18.86 1.56 10.67
CA GLU A 5 -17.88 1.40 11.74
C GLU A 5 -17.04 0.13 11.50
N GLN A 6 -15.73 0.22 11.75
CA GLN A 6 -15.08 -0.75 12.64
C GLN A 6 -13.95 -0.08 13.45
N PRO A 7 -13.96 -0.21 14.79
CA PRO A 7 -12.94 0.29 15.69
C PRO A 7 -11.82 -0.76 15.81
N ARG A 8 -10.68 -0.54 15.14
CA ARG A 8 -9.45 -1.28 15.44
C ARG A 8 -8.30 -0.32 15.56
N ASN A 9 -7.90 -0.15 16.82
CA ASN A 9 -6.84 0.71 17.30
C ASN A 9 -5.51 0.62 16.51
N PRO A 10 -4.70 1.70 16.59
CA PRO A 10 -3.64 2.05 15.66
C PRO A 10 -2.27 1.46 16.08
N LEU A 11 -1.36 1.30 15.12
CA LEU A 11 0.10 1.09 15.28
C LEU A 11 0.67 -0.26 15.76
N HIS A 12 -0.10 -1.28 16.17
CA HIS A 12 0.52 -2.60 16.44
C HIS A 12 0.60 -3.47 15.17
N GLY A 13 1.81 -3.63 14.63
CA GLY A 13 2.11 -4.61 13.57
C GLY A 13 1.92 -4.09 12.15
N LEU A 14 2.55 -2.96 11.80
CA LEU A 14 2.54 -2.46 10.43
C LEU A 14 3.31 -3.43 9.52
N THR A 15 2.58 -4.36 8.91
CA THR A 15 3.14 -5.34 7.97
C THR A 15 3.23 -4.73 6.58
N LEU A 16 4.06 -5.33 5.73
CA LEU A 16 4.09 -5.02 4.29
C LEU A 16 2.70 -5.16 3.65
N GLU A 17 1.89 -6.10 4.15
CA GLU A 17 0.50 -6.27 3.76
C GLU A 17 -0.33 -5.03 4.07
N ARG A 18 -0.22 -4.48 5.28
CA ARG A 18 -0.94 -3.27 5.65
C ARG A 18 -0.51 -2.08 4.82
N MET A 19 0.80 -1.86 4.66
CA MET A 19 1.33 -0.76 3.84
C MET A 19 0.81 -0.83 2.40
N LEU A 20 0.87 -2.02 1.80
CA LEU A 20 0.37 -2.23 0.44
C LEU A 20 -1.14 -1.99 0.37
N THR A 21 -1.92 -2.51 1.32
CA THR A 21 -3.38 -2.34 1.35
C THR A 21 -3.77 -0.87 1.44
N ASP A 22 -3.09 -0.11 2.31
CA ASP A 22 -3.32 1.31 2.51
C ASP A 22 -2.96 2.13 1.25
N LEU A 23 -1.84 1.80 0.60
CA LEU A 23 -1.45 2.41 -0.67
C LEU A 23 -2.43 2.10 -1.81
N VAL A 24 -2.93 0.86 -1.86
CA VAL A 24 -3.93 0.44 -2.85
C VAL A 24 -5.26 1.14 -2.60
N ASP A 25 -5.67 1.30 -1.34
CA ASP A 25 -6.88 2.04 -0.97
C ASP A 25 -6.78 3.53 -1.34
N HIS A 26 -5.61 4.13 -1.09
CA HIS A 26 -5.37 5.55 -1.35
C HIS A 26 -5.16 5.89 -2.83
N TYR A 27 -4.33 5.12 -3.55
CA TYR A 27 -3.95 5.41 -4.94
C TYR A 27 -4.62 4.50 -5.98
N GLY A 28 -4.96 3.27 -5.60
CA GLY A 28 -5.38 2.23 -6.53
C GLY A 28 -4.21 1.56 -7.25
N TRP A 29 -4.51 0.42 -7.89
CA TRP A 29 -3.52 -0.42 -8.56
C TRP A 29 -2.89 0.23 -9.80
N ALA A 30 -3.66 1.01 -10.56
CA ALA A 30 -3.16 1.66 -11.77
C ALA A 30 -2.05 2.68 -11.46
N GLU A 31 -2.26 3.52 -10.43
CA GLU A 31 -1.28 4.47 -9.95
C GLU A 31 -0.05 3.77 -9.34
N LEU A 32 -0.26 2.67 -8.60
CA LEU A 32 0.85 1.88 -8.08
C LEU A 32 1.68 1.25 -9.20
N GLY A 33 1.05 0.73 -10.26
CA GLY A 33 1.72 0.21 -11.44
C GLY A 33 2.50 1.27 -12.22
N ALA A 34 2.05 2.53 -12.18
CA ALA A 34 2.75 3.67 -12.79
C ALA A 34 3.97 4.10 -11.95
N ARG A 35 3.86 4.13 -10.62
CA ARG A 35 4.96 4.50 -9.71
C ARG A 35 5.98 3.38 -9.52
N ILE A 36 5.51 2.14 -9.54
CA ILE A 36 6.30 0.93 -9.34
C ILE A 36 6.06 0.05 -10.56
N PRO A 37 6.96 0.05 -11.55
CA PRO A 37 6.77 -0.63 -12.83
C PRO A 37 6.94 -2.16 -12.67
N VAL A 38 6.07 -2.78 -11.88
CA VAL A 38 6.01 -4.22 -11.66
C VAL A 38 4.78 -4.77 -12.35
N ARG A 39 4.97 -5.86 -13.12
CA ARG A 39 3.87 -6.52 -13.84
C ARG A 39 2.77 -7.02 -12.89
N CYS A 40 3.11 -7.32 -11.64
CA CYS A 40 2.16 -7.80 -10.63
C CYS A 40 0.98 -6.84 -10.39
N PHE A 41 1.20 -5.53 -10.47
CA PHE A 41 0.13 -4.54 -10.24
C PHE A 41 -0.76 -4.31 -11.46
N ASN A 42 -0.31 -4.67 -12.66
CA ASN A 42 -1.05 -4.45 -13.90
C ASN A 42 -1.79 -5.71 -14.40
N LEU A 43 -1.29 -6.91 -14.07
CA LEU A 43 -1.80 -8.17 -14.62
C LEU A 43 -2.74 -8.91 -13.67
N ASP A 44 -2.36 -9.02 -12.38
CA ASP A 44 -3.16 -9.69 -11.35
C ASP A 44 -3.09 -8.87 -10.04
N PRO A 45 -3.74 -7.70 -10.02
CA PRO A 45 -3.69 -6.78 -8.88
C PRO A 45 -4.44 -7.37 -7.67
N SER A 46 -3.73 -8.18 -6.90
CA SER A 46 -4.21 -8.80 -5.67
C SER A 46 -3.19 -8.63 -4.56
N ILE A 47 -3.66 -8.32 -3.35
CA ILE A 47 -2.82 -8.22 -2.14
C ILE A 47 -1.96 -9.48 -1.92
N PRO A 48 -2.51 -10.71 -1.90
CA PRO A 48 -1.70 -11.92 -1.67
C PRO A 48 -0.71 -12.23 -2.81
N SER A 49 -1.07 -11.95 -4.07
CA SER A 49 -0.17 -12.12 -5.23
C SER A 49 1.00 -11.14 -5.14
N SER A 50 0.69 -9.88 -4.84
CA SER A 50 1.66 -8.80 -4.66
C SER A 50 2.61 -9.08 -3.49
N LEU A 51 2.11 -9.54 -2.35
CA LEU A 51 2.98 -9.85 -1.21
C LEU A 51 3.94 -11.00 -1.49
N ARG A 52 3.48 -12.04 -2.20
CA ARG A 52 4.39 -13.11 -2.67
C ARG A 52 5.47 -12.56 -3.59
N PHE A 53 5.11 -11.64 -4.48
CA PHE A 53 6.06 -10.98 -5.38
C PHE A 53 7.07 -10.12 -4.61
N LEU A 54 6.59 -9.22 -3.75
CA LEU A 54 7.42 -8.34 -2.91
C LEU A 54 8.32 -9.11 -1.93
N ARG A 55 7.98 -10.35 -1.57
CA ARG A 55 8.87 -11.24 -0.81
C ARG A 55 10.02 -11.80 -1.64
N LYS A 56 9.83 -12.01 -2.94
CA LYS A 56 10.85 -12.51 -3.87
C LYS A 56 11.66 -11.39 -4.54
N THR A 57 11.16 -10.15 -4.50
CA THR A 57 11.74 -9.01 -5.20
C THR A 57 11.99 -7.85 -4.22
N PRO A 58 13.17 -7.82 -3.56
CA PRO A 58 13.47 -6.86 -2.50
C PRO A 58 13.37 -5.40 -2.95
N TRP A 59 13.92 -5.05 -4.12
CA TRP A 59 13.88 -3.68 -4.63
C TRP A 59 12.44 -3.16 -4.80
N ALA A 60 11.49 -4.03 -5.14
CA ALA A 60 10.09 -3.66 -5.30
C ALA A 60 9.43 -3.39 -3.95
N ARG A 61 9.78 -4.19 -2.91
CA ARG A 61 9.37 -3.93 -1.53
C ARG A 61 9.87 -2.57 -1.07
N GLU A 62 11.14 -2.27 -1.27
CA GLU A 62 11.72 -0.98 -0.89
C GLU A 62 10.98 0.18 -1.56
N LYS A 63 10.58 0.05 -2.83
CA LYS A 63 9.77 1.07 -3.51
C LYS A 63 8.39 1.26 -2.88
N VAL A 64 7.72 0.18 -2.49
CA VAL A 64 6.43 0.26 -1.77
C VAL A 64 6.60 0.96 -0.43
N GLU A 65 7.63 0.62 0.34
CA GLU A 65 7.94 1.24 1.63
C GLU A 65 8.25 2.74 1.49
N GLN A 66 9.07 3.11 0.50
CA GLN A 66 9.38 4.52 0.21
C GLN A 66 8.12 5.32 -0.17
N LEU A 67 7.24 4.73 -0.99
CA LEU A 67 5.97 5.36 -1.36
C LEU A 67 5.04 5.52 -0.15
N TYR A 68 4.98 4.52 0.72
CA TYR A 68 4.22 4.59 1.96
C TYR A 68 4.71 5.74 2.87
N LEU A 69 6.02 5.85 3.08
CA LEU A 69 6.61 6.95 3.86
C LEU A 69 6.36 8.32 3.24
N TYR A 70 6.35 8.43 1.92
CA TYR A 70 5.98 9.67 1.24
C TYR A 70 4.52 10.05 1.52
N THR A 71 3.60 9.09 1.37
CA THR A 71 2.17 9.26 1.60
C THR A 71 1.90 9.67 3.05
N LEU A 72 2.55 9.00 4.01
CA LEU A 72 2.42 9.30 5.43
C LEU A 72 2.86 10.74 5.76
N ARG A 73 3.97 11.19 5.17
CA ARG A 73 4.44 12.59 5.32
C ARG A 73 3.46 13.60 4.75
N GLN A 74 2.82 13.29 3.61
CA GLN A 74 1.81 14.15 3.02
C GLN A 74 0.54 14.22 3.88
N HIS A 75 0.06 13.08 4.37
CA HIS A 75 -1.08 13.01 5.29
C HIS A 75 -0.84 13.81 6.58
N GLN A 76 0.35 13.71 7.17
CA GLN A 76 0.72 14.48 8.37
C GLN A 76 0.76 15.99 8.13
N ARG A 77 1.13 16.43 6.92
CA ARG A 77 1.12 17.84 6.54
C ARG A 77 -0.29 18.37 6.30
N ALA A 78 -1.17 17.56 5.71
CA ALA A 78 -2.55 17.94 5.42
C ALA A 78 -3.44 18.03 6.69
N GLN A 79 -3.02 17.41 7.80
CA GLN A 79 -3.74 17.46 9.09
C GLN A 79 -3.22 18.53 10.06
N ARG A 80 -2.30 19.40 9.62
CA ARG A 80 -1.85 20.60 10.35
C ARG A 80 -2.48 21.84 9.78
#